data_AF-A0A2R7P804-F1
#
_entry.id   AF-A0A2R7P804-F1
#
_cell.length_a   1.000
_cell.length_b   1.000
_cell.length_c   1.000
_cell.angle_alpha   90.00
_cell.angle_beta   90.00
_cell.angle_gamma   90.00
#
_symmetry.space_group_name_H-M   'P 1'
#
loop_
_entity.id
_entity.type
_entity.pdbx_description
1 polymer ?
#
loop_
_entity_poly.entity_id
_entity_poly.type
_entity_poly.pdbx_seq_one_letter_code
_entity_poly.pdbx_strand_id
1 'polypeptide(L)' 'MFAALQQRAATAGITLRNPPPEPTTCCGRGCNGCVWEGFLDAAEYWRQEALLQLQD' A
#
# COMPACT_ATOMS: atom_id res chain seq x y z
N MET A 1 8.72 0.48 -1.02
CA MET A 1 7.96 -0.80 -1.02
C MET A 1 7.04 -0.92 -2.22
N PHE A 2 6.02 -0.05 -2.38
CA PHE A 2 5.02 -0.16 -3.45
C PHE A 2 5.62 -0.25 -4.86
N ALA A 3 6.58 0.62 -5.17
CA ALA A 3 7.26 0.61 -6.48
C ALA A 3 7.94 -0.73 -6.78
N ALA A 4 8.58 -1.37 -5.80
CA ALA A 4 9.25 -2.65 -5.99
C ALA A 4 8.26 -3.79 -6.31
N LEU A 5 7.11 -3.82 -5.62
CA LEU A 5 6.04 -4.79 -5.89
C LEU A 5 5.35 -4.53 -7.23
N GLN A 6 5.11 -3.27 -7.58
CA GLN A 6 4.60 -2.91 -8.90
C GLN A 6 5.54 -3.29 -10.03
N GLN A 7 6.85 -3.03 -9.89
CA GLN A 7 7.84 -3.47 -10.87
C GLN A 7 7.89 -4.98 -11.01
N ARG A 8 7.85 -5.71 -9.89
CA ARG A 8 7.80 -7.18 -9.91
C ARG A 8 6.56 -7.70 -10.61
N ALA A 9 5.39 -7.12 -10.34
CA ALA A 9 4.15 -7.49 -11.00
C ALA A 9 4.16 -7.18 -12.49
N ALA A 10 4.70 -6.02 -12.89
CA ALA A 10 4.88 -5.69 -14.30
C ALA A 10 5.76 -6.73 -15.02
N THR A 11 6.86 -7.17 -14.40
CA THR A 11 7.71 -8.25 -14.94
C THR A 11 6.97 -9.58 -15.05
N ALA A 12 6.07 -9.88 -14.12
CA ALA A 12 5.21 -11.07 -14.14
C ALA A 12 3.98 -10.93 -15.06
N GLY A 13 3.76 -9.78 -15.71
CA GLY A 13 2.57 -9.51 -16.52
C GLY A 13 1.29 -9.33 -15.70
N ILE A 14 1.39 -9.13 -14.38
CA ILE A 14 0.28 -8.96 -13.45
C ILE A 14 0.05 -7.46 -13.24
N THR A 15 -1.20 -7.02 -13.37
CA THR A 15 -1.58 -5.64 -13.07
C THR A 15 -2.10 -5.54 -11.64
N LEU A 16 -1.32 -4.91 -10.75
CA LEU A 16 -1.77 -4.62 -9.39
C LEU A 16 -2.66 -3.37 -9.36
N ARG A 17 -3.60 -3.32 -8.40
CA ARG A 17 -4.33 -2.09 -8.07
C ARG A 17 -3.36 -0.97 -7.66
N ASN A 18 -3.74 0.29 -7.85
CA ASN A 18 -2.94 1.41 -7.36
C ASN A 18 -2.75 1.33 -5.83
N PRO A 19 -1.53 1.64 -5.32
CA PRO A 19 -1.28 1.69 -3.89
C PRO A 19 -2.04 2.88 -3.26
N PRO A 20 -2.31 2.82 -1.95
CA PRO A 20 -2.90 3.94 -1.24
C PRO A 20 -1.97 5.17 -1.30
N PRO A 21 -2.51 6.39 -1.47
CA PRO A 21 -1.71 7.62 -1.47
C PRO A 21 -1.20 7.93 -0.07
N GLU A 22 0.05 8.37 0.02
CA GLU A 22 0.63 8.84 1.29
C GLU A 22 -0.08 10.12 1.78
N PRO A 23 -0.46 10.20 3.07
CA PRO A 23 -1.00 11.42 3.65
C PRO A 23 0.00 12.58 3.55
N THR A 24 -0.45 13.74 3.09
CA THR A 24 0.41 14.95 2.96
C THR A 24 0.35 15.87 4.18
N THR A 25 -0.59 15.66 5.09
CA THR A 25 -0.81 16.50 6.27
C THR A 25 -1.13 15.67 7.48
N CYS A 26 -0.56 16.02 8.64
CA CYS A 26 -1.00 15.46 9.91
C CYS A 26 -2.36 16.04 10.29
N CYS A 27 -3.31 15.21 10.69
CA CYS A 27 -4.67 15.64 11.05
C CYS A 27 -4.75 16.44 12.36
N GLY A 28 -3.65 16.56 13.11
CA GLY A 28 -3.57 17.36 14.34
C GLY A 28 -4.36 16.84 15.53
N ARG A 29 -5.00 15.67 15.42
CA ARG A 29 -5.86 15.06 16.46
C ARG A 29 -5.11 14.18 17.46
N GLY A 30 -3.79 14.15 17.39
CA GLY A 30 -2.94 13.18 18.09
C GLY A 30 -2.66 11.94 17.24
N CYS A 31 -1.90 10.98 17.78
CA CYS A 31 -1.49 9.78 17.04
C CYS A 31 -2.61 8.75 16.94
N ASN A 32 -3.40 8.55 18.01
CA ASN A 32 -4.48 7.57 18.02
C ASN A 32 -5.57 7.93 17.00
N GLY A 33 -5.86 7.02 16.07
CA GLY A 33 -6.80 7.25 14.98
C GLY A 33 -6.33 8.31 13.98
N CYS A 34 -5.02 8.55 13.88
CA CYS A 34 -4.49 9.50 12.92
C CYS A 34 -4.59 8.97 11.48
N VAL A 35 -4.48 9.91 10.53
CA VAL A 35 -4.48 9.57 9.09
C VAL A 35 -3.37 8.58 8.70
N TRP A 36 -2.28 8.55 9.47
CA TRP A 36 -1.19 7.60 9.26
C TRP A 36 -1.56 6.18 9.66
N GLU A 37 -2.35 5.96 10.71
CA GLU A 37 -2.83 4.61 11.07
C GLU A 37 -3.65 4.03 9.93
N GLY A 38 -4.65 4.78 9.45
CA GLY A 38 -5.48 4.33 8.31
C GLY A 38 -4.68 4.12 7.02
N PHE A 39 -3.67 4.95 6.77
CA PHE A 39 -2.75 4.74 5.64
C PHE A 39 -1.92 3.46 5.80
N LEU A 40 -1.35 3.22 6.99
CA LEU A 40 -0.52 2.04 7.25
C LEU A 40 -1.35 0.75 7.14
N ASP A 41 -2.57 0.74 7.66
CA ASP A 41 -3.50 -0.39 7.52
C ASP A 41 -3.84 -0.66 6.04
N ALA A 42 -4.17 0.39 5.29
CA ALA A 42 -4.44 0.27 3.86
C ALA A 42 -3.20 -0.18 3.05
N ALA A 43 -2.01 0.30 3.44
CA ALA A 43 -0.75 -0.06 2.82
C ALA A 43 -0.39 -1.53 3.06
N GLU A 44 -0.61 -2.01 4.28
CA GLU A 44 -0.37 -3.40 4.65
C GLU A 44 -1.35 -4.33 3.92
N TYR A 45 -2.64 -3.99 3.90
CA TYR A 45 -3.63 -4.75 3.15
C TYR A 45 -3.28 -4.84 1.66
N TRP A 46 -2.93 -3.71 1.03
CA TRP A 46 -2.48 -3.68 -0.36
C TRP A 46 -1.26 -4.57 -0.60
N ARG A 47 -0.28 -4.54 0.32
CA ARG A 47 0.94 -5.34 0.23
C ARG A 47 0.63 -6.82 0.29
N GLN A 48 -0.26 -7.24 1.18
CA GLN A 48 -0.68 -8.64 1.32
C GLN A 48 -1.35 -9.13 0.04
N GLU A 49 -2.31 -8.38 -0.50
CA GLU A 49 -2.96 -8.74 -1.77
C GLU A 49 -1.97 -8.83 -2.93
N ALA A 50 -1.06 -7.85 -3.06
CA ALA A 50 -0.04 -7.86 -4.10
C ALA A 50 0.87 -9.09 -4.00
N LEU A 51 1.26 -9.48 -2.79
CA LEU A 51 2.07 -10.68 -2.58
C LEU A 51 1.30 -11.96 -2.85
N LEU A 52 0.00 -12.02 -2.57
CA LEU A 52 -0.83 -13.18 -2.94
C LEU A 52 -0.87 -13.35 -4.45
N GLN A 53 -1.08 -12.27 -5.20
CA GLN A 53 -1.12 -12.33 -6.67
C GLN A 53 0.23 -12.71 -7.29
N LEU A 54 1.34 -12.34 -6.65
CA LEU A 54 2.72 -12.63 -7.11
C LEU A 54 3.24 -14.02 -6.73
N GLN A 55 2.47 -14.83 -6.00
CA GLN A 55 2.85 -16.17 -5.55
C GLN A 55 2.37 -17.30 -6.49
N ASP A 56 1.76 -16.95 -7.62
CA ASP A 56 1.46 -17.85 -8.75
C ASP A 56 2.67 -18.00 -9.69
#